data_AF-A0A077LN69-F1
#
_entry.id   AF-A0A077LN69-F1
#
_cell.length_a   1.000
_cell.length_b   1.000
_cell.length_c   1.000
_cell.angle_alpha   90.00
_cell.angle_beta   90.00
_cell.angle_gamma   90.00
#
_symmetry.space_group_name_H-M   'P 1'
#
loop_
_entity.id
_entity.type
_entity.pdbx_description
1 polymer ?
#
loop_
_entity_poly.entity_id
_entity_poly.type
_entity_poly.pdbx_seq_one_letter_code
_entity_poly.pdbx_strand_id
1 'polypeptide(L)'
;MSACFSPLAISVRQATLAAGLSGAMLVGVNAWADPVAYSIPAGSLAAAINQFATVSGVTVSFSNEQTAGLRSQGLQGSYEPEQGLARLLQGSGLQMQRAADKRYLLAQPAPGAGRDHCIERAVRGHH
;
A
#
# COMPACT_ATOMS: atom_id res chain seq x y z
N MET A 1 -2.27 58.07 -14.45
CA MET A 1 -1.24 58.19 -15.50
C MET A 1 -1.33 57.01 -16.46
N SER A 2 -1.05 57.30 -17.72
CA SER A 2 -1.12 56.52 -18.94
C SER A 2 -0.44 55.14 -18.95
N ALA A 3 -1.14 54.18 -19.58
CA ALA A 3 -0.75 53.20 -20.61
C ALA A 3 0.70 52.69 -20.79
N CYS A 4 0.82 51.38 -21.07
CA CYS A 4 1.60 50.76 -22.16
C CYS A 4 1.22 49.25 -22.24
N PHE A 5 0.24 48.81 -23.05
CA PHE A 5 0.29 48.41 -24.48
C PHE A 5 1.28 47.29 -24.86
N SER A 6 0.76 46.05 -24.90
CA SER A 6 0.82 44.99 -25.97
C SER A 6 2.19 44.62 -26.61
N PRO A 7 2.34 43.68 -27.58
CA PRO A 7 1.37 42.82 -28.33
C PRO A 7 1.87 41.37 -28.67
N LEU A 8 1.06 40.65 -29.48
CA LEU A 8 1.39 39.50 -30.36
C LEU A 8 1.60 38.14 -29.66
N ALA A 9 0.90 37.04 -29.97
CA ALA A 9 0.02 36.75 -31.08
C ALA A 9 -0.94 35.62 -30.65
N ILE A 10 -2.22 35.96 -30.51
CA ILE A 10 -3.31 34.99 -30.41
C ILE A 10 -3.76 34.72 -31.86
N SER A 11 -3.35 33.56 -32.36
CA SER A 11 -3.80 32.96 -33.63
C SER A 11 -3.84 31.46 -33.37
N VAL A 12 -4.88 30.69 -33.66
CA VAL A 12 -6.12 30.98 -34.37
C VAL A 12 -7.05 29.81 -34.05
N ARG A 13 -8.34 30.11 -33.92
CA ARG A 13 -9.53 29.31 -34.26
C ARG A 13 -9.48 27.78 -34.05
N GLN A 14 -10.29 27.36 -33.08
CA GLN A 14 -11.39 26.40 -33.24
C GLN A 14 -11.25 25.34 -34.35
N ALA A 15 -11.07 24.08 -33.95
CA ALA A 15 -11.92 22.96 -34.37
C ALA A 15 -11.39 21.65 -33.77
N THR A 16 -11.91 21.21 -32.63
CA THR A 16 -11.96 19.77 -32.31
C THR A 16 -13.22 19.46 -31.51
N LEU A 17 -14.27 19.06 -32.25
CA LEU A 17 -15.32 18.19 -31.74
C LEU A 17 -14.72 16.79 -31.49
N ALA A 18 -14.78 16.31 -30.25
CA ALA A 18 -14.94 14.90 -29.85
C ALA A 18 -14.74 14.83 -28.33
N ALA A 19 -15.81 14.75 -27.53
CA ALA A 19 -16.43 13.49 -27.13
C ALA A 19 -15.46 12.53 -26.42
N GLY A 20 -15.67 12.32 -25.12
CA GLY A 20 -15.22 11.11 -24.43
C GLY A 20 -14.57 11.34 -23.07
N LEU A 21 -15.34 11.10 -22.01
CA LEU A 21 -14.81 10.76 -20.69
C LEU A 21 -13.84 9.57 -20.82
N SER A 22 -12.57 9.75 -20.46
CA SER A 22 -11.66 8.64 -20.17
C SER A 22 -10.80 9.01 -18.97
N GLY A 23 -11.43 8.99 -17.80
CA GLY A 23 -10.73 8.90 -16.53
C GLY A 23 -10.13 7.51 -16.34
N ALA A 24 -8.87 7.48 -15.95
CA ALA A 24 -8.18 6.42 -15.21
C ALA A 24 -8.32 4.97 -15.70
N MET A 25 -7.30 4.49 -16.43
CA MET A 25 -6.81 3.12 -16.25
C MET A 25 -5.30 3.16 -16.05
N LEU A 26 -4.90 3.42 -14.80
CA LEU A 26 -3.64 2.84 -14.31
C LEU A 26 -3.92 1.35 -14.10
N VAL A 27 -3.71 0.55 -15.15
CA VAL A 27 -3.61 -0.90 -14.97
C VAL A 27 -2.33 -1.13 -14.16
N GLY A 28 -2.50 -1.46 -12.87
CA GLY A 28 -1.41 -1.98 -12.07
C GLY A 28 -0.87 -3.21 -12.79
N VAL A 29 0.42 -3.19 -13.13
CA VAL A 29 1.10 -4.37 -13.62
C VAL A 29 1.14 -5.36 -12.46
N ASN A 30 0.17 -6.27 -12.41
CA ASN A 30 0.22 -7.37 -11.46
C ASN A 30 1.37 -8.25 -11.98
N ALA A 31 2.49 -8.31 -11.27
CA ALA A 31 3.48 -9.33 -11.54
C ALA A 31 2.83 -10.66 -11.20
N TRP A 32 2.48 -11.47 -12.21
CA TRP A 32 1.88 -12.79 -12.02
C TRP A 32 2.97 -13.71 -11.45
N ALA A 33 2.99 -13.85 -10.14
CA ALA A 33 3.81 -14.85 -9.46
C ALA A 33 3.10 -16.22 -9.56
N ASP A 34 3.90 -17.28 -9.58
CA ASP A 34 3.36 -18.63 -9.60
C ASP A 34 2.62 -18.92 -8.27
N PRO A 35 1.37 -19.41 -8.30
CA PRO A 35 0.62 -19.71 -7.10
C PRO A 35 1.23 -20.93 -6.39
N VAL A 36 1.67 -20.74 -5.15
CA VAL A 36 2.29 -21.77 -4.32
C VAL A 36 1.23 -22.38 -3.41
N ALA A 37 1.22 -23.72 -3.32
CA ALA A 37 0.36 -24.44 -2.40
C ALA A 37 0.83 -24.27 -0.95
N TYR A 38 0.02 -23.63 -0.12
CA TYR A 38 0.27 -23.45 1.30
C TYR A 38 -0.64 -24.33 2.14
N SER A 39 -0.09 -24.87 3.21
CA SER A 39 -0.83 -25.62 4.24
C SER A 39 -0.26 -25.25 5.61
N ILE A 40 -0.57 -24.03 6.04
CA ILE A 40 -0.10 -23.43 7.29
C ILE A 40 -1.27 -23.47 8.29
N PRO A 41 -1.17 -24.22 9.40
CA PRO A 41 -2.24 -24.28 10.39
C PRO A 41 -2.40 -22.97 11.17
N ALA A 42 -3.57 -22.76 11.77
CA ALA A 42 -3.79 -21.67 12.71
C ALA A 42 -2.88 -21.83 13.93
N GLY A 43 -2.27 -20.74 14.39
CA GLY A 43 -1.27 -20.81 15.46
C GLY A 43 -0.58 -19.49 15.74
N SER A 44 0.61 -19.56 16.33
CA SER A 44 1.45 -18.39 16.60
C SER A 44 1.86 -17.74 15.28
N LEU A 45 1.66 -16.43 15.16
CA LEU A 45 1.96 -15.68 13.94
C LEU A 45 3.41 -15.85 13.50
N ALA A 46 4.36 -15.86 14.44
CA ALA A 46 5.78 -16.08 14.17
C ALA A 46 6.06 -17.43 13.50
N ALA A 47 5.41 -18.51 13.95
CA ALA A 47 5.56 -19.85 13.38
C ALA A 47 4.98 -19.91 11.97
N ALA A 48 3.83 -19.28 11.76
CA ALA A 48 3.17 -19.21 10.47
C ALA A 48 4.01 -18.44 9.43
N ILE A 49 4.60 -17.30 9.83
CA ILE A 49 5.48 -16.50 8.95
C ILE A 49 6.75 -17.28 8.61
N ASN A 50 7.34 -17.97 9.59
CA ASN A 50 8.54 -18.78 9.36
C ASN A 50 8.27 -19.90 8.35
N GLN A 51 7.17 -20.63 8.52
CA GLN A 51 6.75 -21.68 7.60
C GLN A 51 6.44 -21.12 6.20
N PHE A 52 5.77 -19.98 6.12
CA PHE A 52 5.51 -19.28 4.86
C PHE A 52 6.82 -18.94 4.13
N ALA A 53 7.78 -18.34 4.83
CA ALA A 53 9.09 -17.97 4.28
C ALA A 53 9.85 -19.19 3.72
N THR A 54 9.80 -20.33 4.41
CA THR A 54 10.39 -21.59 3.95
C THR A 54 9.70 -22.12 2.69
N VAL A 55 8.36 -22.13 2.64
CA VAL A 55 7.59 -22.69 1.52
C VAL A 55 7.72 -21.83 0.26
N SER A 56 7.67 -20.50 0.40
CA SER A 56 7.74 -19.59 -0.75
C SER A 56 9.18 -19.22 -1.17
N GLY A 57 10.18 -19.60 -0.37
CA GLY A 57 11.58 -19.22 -0.60
C GLY A 57 11.83 -17.71 -0.52
N VAL A 58 11.03 -17.00 0.29
CA VAL A 58 11.18 -15.55 0.50
C VAL A 58 11.77 -15.30 1.87
N THR A 59 12.58 -14.26 2.00
CA THR A 59 13.13 -13.84 3.29
C THR A 59 12.22 -12.80 3.91
N VAL A 60 11.71 -13.09 5.10
CA VAL A 60 10.82 -12.19 5.83
C VAL A 60 11.52 -11.75 7.11
N SER A 61 11.74 -10.45 7.26
CA SER A 61 12.35 -9.84 8.45
C SER A 61 11.27 -9.20 9.33
N PHE A 62 11.21 -9.61 10.59
CA PHE A 62 10.27 -9.13 11.60
C PHE A 62 10.92 -9.13 12.99
N SER A 63 10.40 -8.33 13.92
CA SER A 63 10.84 -8.38 15.33
C SER A 63 9.94 -9.33 16.13
N ASN A 64 10.53 -10.14 17.01
CA ASN A 64 9.77 -11.06 17.87
C ASN A 64 8.74 -10.31 18.74
N GLU A 65 9.11 -9.15 19.28
CA GLU A 65 8.22 -8.34 20.12
C GLU A 65 6.95 -7.87 19.39
N GLN A 66 7.03 -7.66 18.07
CA GLN A 66 5.89 -7.25 17.25
C GLN A 66 4.92 -8.41 16.94
N THR A 67 5.39 -9.65 17.02
CA THR A 67 4.62 -10.87 16.70
C THR A 67 4.29 -11.70 17.95
N ALA A 68 4.85 -11.33 19.10
CA ALA A 68 4.64 -12.00 20.38
C ALA A 68 3.17 -11.89 20.80
N GLY A 69 2.55 -13.04 21.11
CA GLY A 69 1.14 -13.10 21.51
C GLY A 69 0.13 -12.95 20.37
N LEU A 70 0.57 -12.65 19.15
CA LEU A 70 -0.31 -12.59 17.98
C LEU A 70 -0.57 -14.00 17.42
N ARG A 71 -1.80 -14.20 16.95
CA ARG A 71 -2.24 -15.44 16.32
C ARG A 71 -2.62 -15.20 14.88
N SER A 72 -2.24 -16.14 14.01
CA SER A 72 -2.73 -16.22 12.65
C SER A 72 -3.81 -17.29 12.56
N GLN A 73 -4.80 -17.07 11.68
CA GLN A 73 -5.79 -18.08 11.31
C GLN A 73 -5.20 -19.17 10.40
N GLY A 74 -3.92 -19.03 10.01
CA GLY A 74 -3.28 -19.92 9.06
C GLY A 74 -3.70 -19.61 7.62
N LEU A 75 -3.12 -20.36 6.68
CA LEU A 75 -3.40 -20.23 5.26
C LEU A 75 -3.40 -21.61 4.63
N GLN A 76 -4.50 -21.99 3.98
CA GLN A 76 -4.61 -23.24 3.24
C GLN A 76 -5.13 -22.98 1.82
N GLY A 77 -4.45 -23.53 0.82
CA GLY A 77 -4.77 -23.36 -0.60
C GLY A 77 -3.58 -22.81 -1.41
N SER A 78 -3.80 -22.62 -2.71
CA SER A 78 -2.78 -22.07 -3.59
C SER A 78 -2.88 -20.55 -3.67
N TYR A 79 -1.83 -19.85 -3.27
CA TYR A 79 -1.78 -18.40 -3.27
C TYR A 79 -0.44 -17.91 -3.82
N GLU A 80 -0.42 -16.71 -4.38
CA GLU A 80 0.85 -16.05 -4.66
C GLU A 80 1.54 -15.67 -3.35
N PRO A 81 2.88 -15.57 -3.30
CA PRO A 81 3.58 -15.20 -2.07
C PRO A 81 3.09 -13.88 -1.48
N GLU A 82 2.85 -12.87 -2.31
CA GLU A 82 2.38 -11.57 -1.82
C GLU A 82 0.95 -11.64 -1.27
N GLN A 83 0.06 -12.35 -1.97
CA GLN A 83 -1.33 -12.58 -1.53
C GLN A 83 -1.39 -13.43 -0.26
N GLY A 84 -0.59 -14.49 -0.19
CA GLY A 84 -0.51 -15.41 0.95
C GLY A 84 0.00 -14.71 2.20
N LEU A 85 1.05 -13.88 2.09
CA LEU A 85 1.55 -13.09 3.20
C LEU A 85 0.51 -12.07 3.68
N ALA A 86 -0.14 -11.35 2.76
CA ALA A 86 -1.20 -10.40 3.12
C ALA A 86 -2.35 -11.08 3.87
N ARG A 87 -2.77 -12.28 3.42
CA ARG A 87 -3.80 -13.09 4.08
C ARG A 87 -3.36 -13.57 5.46
N LEU A 88 -2.12 -14.01 5.59
CA LEU A 88 -1.58 -14.49 6.86
C LEU A 88 -1.50 -13.39 7.94
N LEU A 89 -1.27 -12.14 7.50
CA LEU A 89 -1.21 -10.95 8.35
C LEU A 89 -2.59 -10.34 8.65
N GLN A 90 -3.65 -10.78 7.95
CA GLN A 90 -5.00 -10.34 8.28
C GLN A 90 -5.37 -10.76 9.71
N GLY A 91 -5.90 -9.80 10.47
CA GLY A 91 -6.22 -9.98 11.89
C GLY A 91 -5.04 -9.80 12.85
N SER A 92 -3.80 -9.76 12.36
CA SER A 92 -2.61 -9.44 13.18
C SER A 92 -2.35 -7.94 13.30
N GLY A 93 -2.94 -7.15 12.40
CA GLY A 93 -2.73 -5.70 12.36
C GLY A 93 -1.32 -5.30 11.96
N LEU A 94 -0.55 -6.20 11.32
CA LEU A 94 0.78 -5.89 10.78
C LEU A 94 0.69 -5.55 9.30
N GLN A 95 1.58 -4.67 8.85
CA GLN A 95 1.76 -4.36 7.44
C GLN A 95 3.02 -5.04 6.90
N MET A 96 2.92 -5.61 5.70
CA MET A 96 4.08 -6.06 4.95
C MET A 96 4.60 -4.92 4.06
N GLN A 97 5.91 -4.78 3.98
CA GLN A 97 6.60 -3.84 3.12
C GLN A 97 7.62 -4.61 2.28
N ARG A 98 7.50 -4.51 0.95
CA ARG A 98 8.44 -5.17 0.03
C ARG A 98 9.77 -4.42 0.09
N ALA A 99 10.83 -5.10 0.54
CA ALA A 99 12.17 -4.52 0.68
C ALA A 99 13.02 -4.73 -0.57
N ALA A 100 12.96 -5.93 -1.16
CA ALA A 100 13.68 -6.32 -2.37
C ALA A 100 13.00 -7.54 -3.01
N ASP A 101 13.55 -8.04 -4.13
CA ASP A 101 13.09 -9.28 -4.75
C ASP A 101 13.09 -10.43 -3.72
N LYS A 102 11.91 -11.02 -3.49
CA LYS A 102 11.67 -12.06 -2.48
C LYS A 102 12.08 -11.66 -1.05
N ARG A 103 12.16 -10.37 -0.71
CA ARG A 103 12.51 -9.88 0.63
C ARG A 103 11.41 -8.95 1.17
N TYR A 104 10.83 -9.32 2.31
CA TYR A 104 9.73 -8.59 2.94
C TYR A 104 10.09 -8.17 4.36
N LEU A 105 9.66 -6.98 4.75
CA LEU A 105 9.76 -6.43 6.11
C LEU A 105 8.36 -6.33 6.69
N LEU A 106 8.18 -6.75 7.94
CA LEU A 106 6.94 -6.50 8.67
C LEU A 106 7.11 -5.32 9.60
N ALA A 107 6.16 -4.39 9.53
CA ALA A 107 6.07 -3.26 10.43
C ALA A 107 4.68 -3.19 11.04
N GLN A 108 4.61 -2.81 12.31
CA GLN A 108 3.36 -2.36 12.90
C GLN A 108 2.93 -1.05 12.22
N PRO A 109 1.65 -0.92 11.79
CA PRO A 109 1.09 0.37 11.45
C PRO A 109 1.30 1.29 12.65
N ALA A 110 2.04 2.38 12.46
CA ALA A 110 2.21 3.37 13.49
C ALA A 110 0.80 3.81 13.95
N PRO A 111 0.46 3.70 15.25
CA PRO A 111 -0.81 4.19 15.75
C PRO A 111 -0.78 5.72 15.72
N GLY A 112 -1.11 6.35 14.58
CA GLY A 112 -1.07 7.82 14.49
C GLY A 112 -1.30 8.52 13.16
N ALA A 113 -1.35 7.87 12.00
CA ALA A 113 -1.44 8.57 10.71
C ALA A 113 -2.88 9.03 10.33
N GLY A 114 -3.58 9.70 11.25
CA GLY A 114 -4.94 10.18 10.98
C GLY A 114 -5.52 11.14 12.02
N ARG A 115 -4.70 11.96 12.70
CA ARG A 115 -5.18 12.86 13.77
C ARG A 115 -4.43 14.19 13.90
N ASP A 116 -3.99 14.83 12.82
CA ASP A 116 -3.34 16.14 12.94
C ASP A 116 -3.54 17.07 11.72
N HIS A 117 -4.77 17.49 11.41
CA HIS A 117 -4.93 18.72 10.62
C HIS A 117 -6.14 19.60 10.91
N CYS A 118 -6.86 19.39 12.02
CA CYS A 118 -7.89 20.34 12.46
C CYS A 118 -7.41 21.23 13.62
N ILE A 119 -6.16 21.72 13.59
CA ILE A 119 -5.63 22.67 14.57
C ILE A 119 -5.00 23.92 13.94
N GLU A 120 -5.61 24.54 12.94
CA GLU A 120 -5.16 25.88 12.49
C GLU A 120 -6.30 26.85 12.12
N ARG A 121 -7.29 27.03 13.01
CA ARG A 121 -8.22 28.17 12.88
C ARG A 121 -8.77 28.69 14.21
N ALA A 122 -7.95 28.70 15.25
CA ALA A 122 -8.31 29.25 16.56
C ALA A 122 -7.21 30.18 17.12
N VAL A 123 -6.70 31.13 16.31
CA VAL A 123 -5.96 32.30 16.83
C VAL A 123 -5.92 33.44 15.80
N ARG A 124 -7.07 34.07 15.55
CA ARG A 124 -7.08 35.49 15.17
C ARG A 124 -8.28 36.16 15.83
N GLY A 125 -8.06 36.53 17.08
CA GLY A 125 -8.94 37.47 17.76
C GLY A 125 -8.80 38.88 17.20
N HIS A 126 -9.75 39.71 17.63
CA HIS A 126 -9.53 41.10 18.02
C HIS A 126 -8.82 42.01 17.01
N HIS A 127 -9.59 42.69 16.16
CA HIS A 127 -10.18 44.01 16.41
C HIS A 127 -11.09 44.42 15.24
#